data_AF-A0A934CQ85-F1
#
_entry.id   AF-A0A934CQ85-F1
#
_cell.length_a   1.000
_cell.length_b   1.000
_cell.length_c   1.000
_cell.angle_alpha   90.00
_cell.angle_beta   90.00
_cell.angle_gamma   90.00
#
_symmetry.space_group_name_H-M   'P 1'
#
loop_
_entity.id
_entity.type
_entity.pdbx_description
1 polymer ?
#
loop_
_entity_poly.entity_id
_entity_poly.type
_entity_poly.pdbx_seq_one_letter_code
_entity_poly.pdbx_strand_id
1 'polypeptide(L)'
;MNFIFANIDTIAIAVWLAFFVLVVVRTLRPALVKNVSYKLFVGLALGLYLLYGVVATWGQYRAWATSSDISRALLASPLTSEVPFPSYLEWTRPLFDHTHGYFWFYSFQHFFLSTIALIIIVGLFLLFLVVRSRTHPINFREGDIMLIVLAMLISGWPGVIVLLPIGLVSAILLSIVARIFYGIDRITLPPAFLLAAPFALIFATPILTAIHLSSILKL
;
A
#
# COMPACT_ATOMS: atom_id res chain seq x y z
N MET A 1 18.45 5.48 -20.73
CA MET A 1 17.55 4.89 -19.70
C MET A 1 16.19 4.64 -20.34
N ASN A 2 15.63 3.43 -20.20
CA ASN A 2 14.34 3.08 -20.82
C ASN A 2 13.20 3.92 -20.23
N PHE A 3 12.30 4.42 -21.09
CA PHE A 3 11.11 5.23 -20.73
C PHE A 3 10.35 4.71 -19.50
N ILE A 4 10.23 3.37 -19.37
CA ILE A 4 9.55 2.69 -18.28
C ILE A 4 10.15 3.04 -16.92
N PHE A 5 11.48 3.03 -16.78
CA PHE A 5 12.14 3.31 -15.51
C PHE A 5 12.16 4.80 -15.16
N ALA A 6 12.19 5.67 -16.18
CA ALA A 6 12.11 7.11 -15.97
C ALA A 6 10.73 7.57 -15.47
N ASN A 7 9.68 6.78 -15.69
CA ASN A 7 8.29 7.13 -15.36
C ASN A 7 7.62 6.08 -14.45
N ILE A 8 8.40 5.26 -13.74
CA ILE A 8 7.87 4.10 -13.00
C ILE A 8 6.85 4.50 -11.93
N ASP A 9 7.07 5.62 -11.25
CA ASP A 9 6.14 6.14 -10.23
C ASP A 9 4.82 6.60 -10.84
N THR A 10 4.87 7.32 -11.96
CA THR A 10 3.68 7.77 -12.69
C THR A 10 2.87 6.59 -13.23
N ILE A 11 3.57 5.58 -13.78
CA ILE A 11 2.94 4.34 -14.24
C ILE A 11 2.30 3.60 -13.07
N ALA A 12 2.97 3.52 -11.92
CA ALA A 12 2.43 2.87 -10.73
C ALA A 12 1.13 3.56 -10.25
N ILE A 13 1.11 4.90 -10.19
CA ILE A 13 -0.11 5.66 -9.84
C ILE A 13 -1.23 5.37 -10.85
N ALA A 14 -0.93 5.38 -12.16
CA ALA A 14 -1.93 5.09 -13.18
C ALA A 14 -2.51 3.67 -13.06
N VAL A 15 -1.66 2.67 -12.77
CA VAL A 15 -2.07 1.28 -12.50
C VAL A 15 -2.98 1.21 -11.27
N TRP A 16 -2.63 1.90 -10.17
CA TRP A 16 -3.45 1.94 -8.97
C TRP A 16 -4.78 2.65 -9.17
N LEU A 17 -4.83 3.74 -9.95
CA LEU A 17 -6.07 4.42 -10.30
C LEU A 17 -6.95 3.55 -11.20
N ALA A 18 -6.37 2.85 -12.19
CA ALA A 18 -7.12 1.89 -13.01
C ALA A 18 -7.67 0.73 -12.15
N PHE A 19 -6.86 0.21 -11.23
CA PHE A 19 -7.29 -0.81 -10.28
C PHE A 19 -8.41 -0.31 -9.35
N PHE A 20 -8.32 0.93 -8.87
CA PHE A 20 -9.40 1.58 -8.11
C PHE A 20 -10.70 1.66 -8.90
N VAL A 21 -10.64 2.07 -10.17
CA VAL A 21 -11.83 2.09 -11.05
C VAL A 21 -12.44 0.70 -11.18
N LEU A 22 -11.64 -0.36 -11.33
CA LEU A 22 -12.14 -1.73 -11.37
C LEU A 22 -12.88 -2.12 -10.08
N VAL A 23 -12.34 -1.74 -8.91
CA VAL A 23 -12.99 -1.98 -7.61
C VAL A 23 -14.31 -1.21 -7.53
N VAL A 24 -14.34 0.08 -7.90
CA VAL A 24 -15.56 0.90 -7.90
C VAL A 24 -16.62 0.35 -8.85
N VAL A 25 -16.24 -0.05 -10.06
CA VAL A 25 -17.15 -0.67 -11.04
C VAL A 25 -17.72 -1.97 -10.46
N ARG A 26 -16.90 -2.80 -9.83
CA ARG A 26 -17.35 -4.03 -9.16
C ARG A 26 -18.34 -3.74 -8.02
N THR A 27 -18.16 -2.65 -7.28
CA THR A 27 -19.02 -2.24 -6.17
C THR A 27 -20.35 -1.65 -6.65
N LEU A 28 -20.33 -0.74 -7.63
CA LEU A 28 -21.53 -0.02 -8.10
C LEU A 28 -22.31 -0.78 -9.18
N ARG A 29 -21.62 -1.59 -9.98
CA ARG A 29 -22.18 -2.33 -11.12
C ARG A 29 -21.77 -3.81 -11.04
N PRO A 30 -22.23 -4.56 -10.02
CA PRO A 30 -21.84 -5.96 -9.82
C PRO A 30 -22.22 -6.86 -11.01
N ALA A 31 -23.21 -6.46 -11.83
CA ALA A 31 -23.62 -7.17 -13.02
C ALA A 31 -22.57 -7.16 -14.16
N LEU A 32 -21.64 -6.19 -14.18
CA LEU A 32 -20.57 -6.10 -15.19
C LEU A 32 -19.38 -7.00 -14.83
N VAL A 33 -19.14 -7.19 -13.53
CA VAL A 33 -18.02 -7.99 -13.00
C VAL A 33 -18.60 -9.10 -12.12
N LYS A 34 -19.41 -9.97 -12.74
CA LYS A 34 -20.07 -11.07 -12.05
C LYS A 34 -19.05 -12.10 -11.56
N ASN A 35 -19.34 -12.70 -10.40
CA ASN A 35 -18.62 -13.83 -9.81
C ASN A 35 -17.15 -13.59 -9.39
N VAL A 36 -16.65 -12.35 -9.44
CA VAL A 36 -15.33 -12.04 -8.88
C VAL A 36 -15.47 -11.72 -7.40
N SER A 37 -14.75 -12.48 -6.56
CA SER A 37 -14.70 -12.27 -5.12
C SER A 37 -13.78 -11.12 -4.74
N TYR A 38 -14.10 -10.38 -3.68
CA TYR A 38 -13.21 -9.34 -3.16
C TYR A 38 -11.86 -9.91 -2.68
N LYS A 39 -11.81 -11.19 -2.29
CA LYS A 39 -10.56 -11.88 -1.97
C LYS A 39 -9.62 -11.94 -3.18
N LEU A 40 -10.15 -12.13 -4.39
CA LEU A 40 -9.34 -12.08 -5.61
C LEU A 40 -8.75 -10.68 -5.81
N PHE A 41 -9.55 -9.63 -5.65
CA PHE A 41 -9.05 -8.25 -5.73
C PHE A 41 -7.94 -7.99 -4.70
N VAL A 42 -8.08 -8.48 -3.47
CA VAL A 42 -7.02 -8.36 -2.45
C VAL A 42 -5.76 -9.10 -2.92
N GLY A 43 -5.90 -10.31 -3.42
CA GLY A 43 -4.77 -11.07 -3.99
C GLY A 43 -4.10 -10.35 -5.16
N LEU A 44 -4.89 -9.76 -6.07
CA LEU A 44 -4.38 -8.95 -7.19
C LEU A 44 -3.65 -7.70 -6.69
N ALA A 45 -4.17 -6.99 -5.70
CA ALA A 45 -3.52 -5.82 -5.11
C ALA A 45 -2.16 -6.20 -4.49
N LEU A 46 -2.10 -7.29 -3.73
CA LEU A 46 -0.82 -7.81 -3.20
C LEU A 46 0.14 -8.23 -4.32
N GLY A 47 -0.39 -8.87 -5.37
CA GLY A 47 0.38 -9.21 -6.56
C GLY A 47 0.96 -7.98 -7.27
N LEU A 48 0.21 -6.88 -7.36
CA LEU A 48 0.69 -5.61 -7.93
C LEU A 48 1.85 -5.02 -7.11
N TYR A 49 1.78 -5.06 -5.78
CA TYR A 49 2.89 -4.63 -4.92
C TYR A 49 4.16 -5.48 -5.12
N LEU A 50 4.00 -6.81 -5.16
CA LEU A 50 5.12 -7.71 -5.41
C LEU A 50 5.70 -7.50 -6.81
N LEU A 51 4.85 -7.34 -7.82
CA LEU A 51 5.26 -7.07 -9.20
C LEU A 51 6.04 -5.76 -9.29
N TYR A 52 5.57 -4.70 -8.64
CA TYR A 52 6.29 -3.43 -8.55
C TYR A 52 7.68 -3.65 -7.94
N GLY A 53 7.77 -4.33 -6.80
CA GLY A 53 9.04 -4.60 -6.12
C GLY A 53 10.02 -5.39 -7.00
N VAL A 54 9.55 -6.42 -7.71
CA VAL A 54 10.36 -7.22 -8.63
C VAL A 54 10.84 -6.38 -9.83
N VAL A 55 9.95 -5.61 -10.46
CA VAL A 55 10.29 -4.76 -11.61
C VAL A 55 11.27 -3.67 -11.21
N ALA A 56 11.07 -3.02 -10.05
CA ALA A 56 11.96 -2.00 -9.53
C ALA A 56 13.34 -2.58 -9.18
N THR A 57 13.39 -3.74 -8.52
CA THR A 57 14.63 -4.46 -8.22
C THR A 57 15.39 -4.82 -9.51
N TRP A 58 14.69 -5.37 -10.50
CA TRP A 58 15.30 -5.70 -11.79
C TRP A 58 15.83 -4.46 -12.52
N GLY A 59 15.07 -3.36 -12.50
CA GLY A 59 15.49 -2.07 -13.04
C GLY A 59 16.75 -1.54 -12.38
N GLN A 60 16.80 -1.59 -11.04
CA GLN A 60 17.95 -1.17 -10.26
C GLN A 60 19.18 -2.03 -10.57
N TYR A 61 19.02 -3.34 -10.64
CA TYR A 61 20.10 -4.26 -11.01
C TYR A 61 20.69 -3.90 -12.37
N ARG A 62 19.83 -3.68 -13.38
CA ARG A 62 20.26 -3.28 -14.73
C ARG A 62 20.96 -1.94 -14.73
N ALA A 63 20.44 -0.97 -13.97
CA ALA A 63 21.06 0.34 -13.84
C ALA A 63 22.47 0.22 -13.24
N TRP A 64 22.65 -0.51 -12.14
CA TRP A 64 23.95 -0.68 -11.47
C TRP A 64 24.94 -1.50 -12.29
N ALA A 65 24.45 -2.51 -13.02
CA ALA A 65 25.28 -3.36 -13.85
C ALA A 65 25.90 -2.62 -15.05
N THR A 66 25.30 -1.51 -15.48
CA THR A 66 25.68 -0.79 -16.71
C THR A 66 26.28 0.60 -16.50
N SER A 67 26.25 1.12 -15.27
CA SER A 67 26.64 2.52 -15.00
C SER A 67 28.12 2.71 -14.65
N SER A 68 28.67 2.00 -13.66
CA SER A 68 30.07 2.21 -13.22
C SER A 68 30.72 0.93 -12.65
N ASP A 69 32.04 0.92 -12.54
CA ASP A 69 32.78 -0.15 -11.85
C ASP A 69 32.39 -0.27 -10.38
N ILE A 70 32.15 0.86 -9.72
CA ILE A 70 31.75 0.92 -8.31
C ILE A 70 30.38 0.27 -8.12
N SER A 71 29.39 0.63 -8.94
CA SER A 71 28.05 0.04 -8.86
C SER A 71 28.06 -1.46 -9.16
N ARG A 72 28.93 -1.91 -10.07
CA ARG A 72 29.15 -3.35 -10.32
C ARG A 72 29.83 -4.05 -9.14
N ALA A 73 30.79 -3.41 -8.48
CA ALA A 73 31.40 -3.95 -7.27
C ALA A 73 30.36 -4.09 -6.14
N LEU A 74 29.49 -3.10 -5.96
CA LEU A 74 28.38 -3.15 -4.98
C LEU A 74 27.34 -4.23 -5.29
N LEU A 75 27.15 -4.58 -6.56
CA LEU A 75 26.32 -5.72 -6.94
C LEU A 75 26.92 -7.03 -6.45
N ALA A 76 28.25 -7.16 -6.40
CA ALA A 76 28.93 -8.40 -6.01
C ALA A 76 29.34 -8.42 -4.53
N SER A 77 29.27 -7.30 -3.81
CA SER A 77 29.73 -7.21 -2.44
C SER A 77 28.73 -7.80 -1.42
N PRO A 78 29.23 -8.44 -0.34
CA PRO A 78 28.42 -8.74 0.84
C PRO A 78 28.04 -7.45 1.57
N LEU A 79 27.07 -7.55 2.48
CA LEU A 79 26.70 -6.43 3.35
C LEU A 79 27.76 -6.26 4.46
N THR A 80 28.58 -5.22 4.37
CA THR A 80 29.66 -4.98 5.35
C THR A 80 29.11 -4.56 6.72
N SER A 81 29.91 -4.75 7.78
CA SER A 81 29.59 -4.35 9.16
C SER A 81 29.41 -2.82 9.33
N GLU A 82 30.01 -2.05 8.43
CA GLU A 82 29.99 -0.59 8.41
C GLU A 82 28.66 0.00 7.91
N VAL A 83 27.88 -0.77 7.14
CA VAL A 83 26.57 -0.30 6.66
C VAL A 83 25.61 -0.22 7.84
N PRO A 84 24.95 0.94 8.08
CA PRO A 84 23.96 1.07 9.13
C PRO A 84 22.84 0.05 8.93
N PHE A 85 22.61 -0.77 9.94
CA PHE A 85 21.55 -1.76 9.97
C PHE A 85 20.59 -1.45 11.14
N PRO A 86 19.27 -1.57 10.97
CA PRO A 86 18.35 -1.32 12.06
C PRO A 86 18.59 -2.30 13.22
N SER A 87 18.82 -1.78 14.42
CA SER A 87 19.18 -2.58 15.61
C SER A 87 18.16 -3.68 15.93
N TYR A 88 16.87 -3.41 15.71
CA TYR A 88 15.78 -4.37 15.91
C TYR A 88 15.73 -5.49 14.87
N LEU A 89 16.47 -5.37 13.76
CA LEU A 89 16.58 -6.40 12.72
C LEU A 89 17.97 -7.04 12.64
N GLU A 90 18.93 -6.67 13.49
CA GLU A 90 20.32 -7.17 13.41
C GLU A 90 20.43 -8.70 13.32
N TRP A 91 19.49 -9.43 13.91
CA TRP A 91 19.42 -10.89 13.79
C TRP A 91 19.25 -11.40 12.35
N THR A 92 18.74 -10.57 11.43
CA THR A 92 18.59 -10.87 10.00
C THR A 92 19.82 -10.51 9.17
N ARG A 93 20.78 -9.77 9.73
CA ARG A 93 22.00 -9.35 9.01
C ARG A 93 22.78 -10.51 8.38
N PRO A 94 22.92 -11.69 9.02
CA PRO A 94 23.59 -12.84 8.40
C PRO A 94 22.93 -13.32 7.09
N LEU A 95 21.65 -13.01 6.87
CA LEU A 95 20.98 -13.32 5.59
C LEU A 95 21.60 -12.55 4.41
N PHE A 96 22.37 -11.49 4.67
CA PHE A 96 23.01 -10.65 3.66
C PHE A 96 24.54 -10.82 3.63
N ASP A 97 25.10 -11.83 4.31
CA ASP A 97 26.54 -12.12 4.34
C ASP A 97 26.98 -13.04 3.20
N HIS A 98 26.56 -12.71 1.97
CA HIS A 98 26.87 -13.49 0.78
C HIS A 98 27.14 -12.57 -0.42
N THR A 99 27.70 -13.14 -1.49
CA THR A 99 27.86 -12.44 -2.77
C THR A 99 26.50 -11.93 -3.23
N HIS A 100 26.35 -10.61 -3.44
CA HIS A 100 25.08 -9.88 -3.69
C HIS A 100 24.30 -9.38 -2.45
N GLY A 101 24.78 -9.63 -1.24
CA GLY A 101 24.10 -9.27 -0.01
C GLY A 101 23.78 -7.77 0.13
N TYR A 102 24.70 -6.89 -0.28
CA TYR A 102 24.46 -5.45 -0.27
C TYR A 102 23.30 -5.05 -1.18
N PHE A 103 23.27 -5.59 -2.41
CA PHE A 103 22.19 -5.31 -3.36
C PHE A 103 20.83 -5.84 -2.90
N TRP A 104 20.81 -7.03 -2.30
CA TRP A 104 19.58 -7.59 -1.73
C TRP A 104 19.06 -6.73 -0.57
N PHE A 105 19.93 -6.29 0.33
CA PHE A 105 19.56 -5.39 1.41
C PHE A 105 19.02 -4.06 0.87
N TYR A 106 19.74 -3.46 -0.09
CA TYR A 106 19.31 -2.22 -0.75
C TYR A 106 17.91 -2.37 -1.37
N SER A 107 17.71 -3.43 -2.15
CA SER A 107 16.43 -3.68 -2.85
C SER A 107 15.30 -3.97 -1.86
N PHE A 108 15.58 -4.75 -0.81
CA PHE A 108 14.63 -5.02 0.26
C PHE A 108 14.16 -3.73 0.93
N GLN A 109 15.11 -2.88 1.35
CA GLN A 109 14.81 -1.62 2.03
C GLN A 109 13.99 -0.68 1.15
N HIS A 110 14.38 -0.48 -0.12
CA HIS A 110 13.75 0.53 -0.96
C HIS A 110 12.45 0.08 -1.64
N PHE A 111 12.28 -1.23 -1.91
CA PHE A 111 11.17 -1.72 -2.74
C PHE A 111 10.18 -2.61 -1.99
N PHE A 112 10.62 -3.32 -0.94
CA PHE A 112 9.76 -4.29 -0.24
C PHE A 112 9.36 -3.83 1.15
N LEU A 113 10.17 -3.04 1.85
CA LEU A 113 9.90 -2.63 3.23
C LEU A 113 8.58 -1.85 3.36
N SER A 114 8.30 -0.95 2.41
CA SER A 114 7.03 -0.22 2.34
C SER A 114 5.82 -1.15 2.14
N THR A 115 5.96 -2.17 1.30
CA THR A 115 4.94 -3.20 1.09
C THR A 115 4.72 -4.03 2.36
N ILE A 116 5.79 -4.41 3.05
CA ILE A 116 5.71 -5.16 4.32
C ILE A 116 5.01 -4.30 5.39
N ALA A 117 5.40 -3.04 5.54
CA ALA A 117 4.77 -2.12 6.48
C ALA A 117 3.27 -1.96 6.19
N LEU A 118 2.91 -1.80 4.91
CA LEU A 118 1.52 -1.76 4.46
C LEU A 118 0.77 -3.05 4.84
N ILE A 119 1.31 -4.22 4.55
CA ILE A 119 0.69 -5.52 4.86
C ILE A 119 0.48 -5.66 6.37
N ILE A 120 1.46 -5.26 7.18
CA ILE A 120 1.34 -5.30 8.65
C ILE A 120 0.19 -4.41 9.11
N ILE A 121 0.13 -3.15 8.67
CA ILE A 121 -0.91 -2.21 9.11
C ILE A 121 -2.29 -2.64 8.61
N VAL A 122 -2.40 -3.07 7.35
CA VAL A 122 -3.64 -3.61 6.79
C VAL A 122 -4.08 -4.86 7.54
N GLY A 123 -3.15 -5.75 7.89
CA GLY A 123 -3.42 -6.97 8.64
C GLY A 123 -3.92 -6.69 10.06
N LEU A 124 -3.27 -5.76 10.78
CA LEU A 124 -3.71 -5.30 12.10
C LEU A 124 -5.10 -4.68 12.03
N PHE A 125 -5.37 -3.85 11.03
CA PHE A 125 -6.68 -3.22 10.86
C PHE A 125 -7.76 -4.23 10.45
N LEU A 126 -7.43 -5.20 9.60
CA LEU A 126 -8.31 -6.32 9.27
C LEU A 126 -8.66 -7.13 10.52
N LEU A 127 -7.68 -7.45 11.37
CA LEU A 127 -7.94 -8.14 12.63
C LEU A 127 -8.88 -7.33 13.52
N PHE A 128 -8.65 -6.03 13.65
CA PHE A 128 -9.55 -5.13 14.37
C PHE A 128 -10.97 -5.15 13.81
N LEU A 129 -11.14 -5.06 12.48
CA LEU A 129 -12.46 -5.11 11.83
C LEU A 129 -13.17 -6.46 12.05
N VAL A 130 -12.44 -7.58 12.00
CA VAL A 130 -12.98 -8.92 12.26
C VAL A 130 -13.43 -9.08 13.71
N VAL A 131 -12.64 -8.58 14.67
CA VAL A 131 -13.04 -8.60 16.09
C VAL A 131 -14.27 -7.70 16.30
N ARG A 132 -14.29 -6.52 15.69
CA ARG A 132 -15.42 -5.59 15.79
C ARG A 132 -16.69 -6.12 15.11
N SER A 133 -16.58 -6.85 14.00
CA SER A 133 -17.74 -7.42 13.33
C SER A 133 -18.41 -8.52 14.14
N ARG A 134 -17.66 -9.22 15.00
CA ARG A 134 -18.23 -10.21 15.93
C ARG A 134 -19.05 -9.54 17.04
N THR A 135 -18.64 -8.37 17.51
CA THR A 135 -19.35 -7.63 18.57
C THR A 135 -20.46 -6.73 18.04
N HIS A 136 -20.35 -6.26 16.78
CA HIS A 136 -21.29 -5.33 16.15
C HIS A 136 -21.62 -5.76 14.70
N PRO A 137 -22.26 -6.92 14.49
CA PRO A 137 -22.49 -7.50 13.16
C PRO A 137 -23.37 -6.60 12.27
N ILE A 138 -24.27 -5.81 12.85
CA ILE A 138 -25.20 -4.94 12.13
C ILE A 138 -24.47 -3.81 11.35
N ASN A 139 -23.22 -3.49 11.74
CA ASN A 139 -22.44 -2.43 11.10
C ASN A 139 -21.68 -2.88 9.84
N PHE A 140 -21.70 -4.18 9.53
CA PHE A 140 -20.94 -4.76 8.42
C PHE A 140 -21.85 -5.63 7.54
N ARG A 141 -21.91 -5.30 6.26
CA ARG A 141 -22.50 -6.17 5.23
C ARG A 141 -21.45 -7.12 4.67
N GLU A 142 -21.91 -8.12 3.94
CA GLU A 142 -21.03 -9.06 3.26
C GLU A 142 -20.09 -8.31 2.28
N GLY A 143 -18.78 -8.49 2.45
CA GLY A 143 -17.76 -7.83 1.65
C GLY A 143 -17.31 -6.45 2.13
N ASP A 144 -17.99 -5.83 3.11
CA ASP A 144 -17.65 -4.49 3.60
C ASP A 144 -16.22 -4.40 4.15
N ILE A 145 -15.82 -5.40 4.96
CA ILE A 145 -14.46 -5.48 5.52
C ILE A 145 -13.43 -5.54 4.39
N MET A 146 -13.69 -6.33 3.35
CA MET A 146 -12.77 -6.50 2.23
C MET A 146 -12.68 -5.23 1.37
N LEU A 147 -13.77 -4.47 1.24
CA LEU A 147 -13.73 -3.17 0.56
C LEU A 147 -12.86 -2.15 1.32
N ILE A 148 -12.91 -2.15 2.65
CA ILE A 148 -12.02 -1.29 3.46
C ILE A 148 -10.57 -1.75 3.32
N VAL A 149 -10.29 -3.06 3.36
CA VAL A 149 -8.96 -3.61 3.08
C VAL A 149 -8.46 -3.19 1.70
N LEU A 150 -9.31 -3.26 0.68
CA LEU A 150 -8.97 -2.82 -0.67
C LEU A 150 -8.67 -1.33 -0.74
N ALA A 151 -9.47 -0.49 -0.07
CA ALA A 151 -9.21 0.94 0.02
C ALA A 151 -7.84 1.22 0.65
N MET A 152 -7.48 0.50 1.71
CA MET A 152 -6.16 0.62 2.35
C MET A 152 -5.03 0.15 1.43
N LEU A 153 -5.19 -0.99 0.76
CA LEU A 153 -4.20 -1.48 -0.20
C LEU A 153 -4.04 -0.52 -1.39
N ILE A 154 -5.11 0.11 -1.86
CA ILE A 154 -5.06 1.12 -2.93
C ILE A 154 -4.33 2.38 -2.46
N SER A 155 -4.54 2.82 -1.22
CA SER A 155 -3.85 4.01 -0.70
C SER A 155 -2.35 3.82 -0.50
N GLY A 156 -1.89 2.57 -0.34
CA GLY A 156 -0.49 2.20 -0.21
C GLY A 156 0.24 2.77 1.00
N TRP A 157 1.55 2.54 1.08
CA TRP A 157 2.39 3.21 2.08
C TRP A 157 2.99 4.49 1.48
N PRO A 158 2.98 5.63 2.21
CA PRO A 158 2.42 5.85 3.54
C PRO A 158 0.94 6.29 3.53
N GLY A 159 0.26 6.28 2.38
CA GLY A 159 -1.10 6.80 2.24
C GLY A 159 -2.15 6.13 3.13
N VAL A 160 -1.95 4.89 3.53
CA VAL A 160 -2.82 4.18 4.49
C VAL A 160 -2.92 4.91 5.83
N ILE A 161 -1.85 5.58 6.27
CA ILE A 161 -1.83 6.36 7.51
C ILE A 161 -2.73 7.60 7.39
N VAL A 162 -2.80 8.19 6.19
CA VAL A 162 -3.66 9.34 5.88
C VAL A 162 -5.09 8.89 5.62
N LEU A 163 -5.28 7.72 5.02
CA LEU A 163 -6.58 7.14 4.73
C LEU A 163 -7.40 6.91 6.00
N LEU A 164 -6.80 6.36 7.06
CA LEU A 164 -7.52 6.03 8.29
C LEU A 164 -8.27 7.24 8.89
N PRO A 165 -7.63 8.39 9.18
CA PRO A 165 -8.32 9.57 9.70
C PRO A 165 -9.27 10.19 8.67
N ILE A 166 -8.86 10.32 7.40
CA ILE A 166 -9.72 10.93 6.36
C ILE A 166 -10.96 10.08 6.10
N GLY A 167 -10.81 8.76 6.01
CA GLY A 167 -11.90 7.81 5.82
C GLY A 167 -12.88 7.84 6.99
N LEU A 168 -12.38 7.97 8.23
CA LEU A 168 -13.22 8.12 9.41
C LEU A 168 -14.00 9.45 9.40
N VAL A 169 -13.33 10.58 9.16
CA VAL A 169 -13.98 11.89 9.06
C VAL A 169 -15.02 11.89 7.94
N SER A 170 -14.67 11.33 6.79
CA SER A 170 -15.59 11.18 5.65
C SER A 170 -16.80 10.34 6.01
N ALA A 171 -16.62 9.25 6.76
CA ALA A 171 -17.73 8.41 7.20
C ALA A 171 -18.68 9.15 8.16
N ILE A 172 -18.12 9.96 9.07
CA ILE A 172 -18.92 10.81 9.98
C ILE A 172 -19.70 11.85 9.19
N LEU A 173 -19.04 12.58 8.28
CA LEU A 173 -19.69 13.60 7.45
C LEU A 173 -20.80 12.99 6.59
N LEU A 174 -20.53 11.87 5.91
CA LEU A 174 -21.55 11.15 5.15
C LEU A 174 -22.71 10.76 6.05
N SER A 175 -22.45 10.19 7.23
CA SER A 175 -23.49 9.77 8.18
C SER A 175 -24.38 10.94 8.62
N ILE A 176 -23.80 12.10 8.89
CA ILE A 176 -24.53 13.32 9.25
C ILE A 176 -25.41 13.77 8.07
N VAL A 177 -24.85 13.84 6.86
CA VAL A 177 -25.57 14.25 5.65
C VAL A 177 -26.73 13.29 5.35
N ALA A 178 -26.52 11.98 5.39
CA ALA A 178 -27.61 11.05 5.09
C ALA A 178 -28.72 11.08 6.15
N ARG A 179 -28.38 11.33 7.42
CA ARG A 179 -29.37 11.49 8.46
C ARG A 179 -30.20 12.76 8.25
N ILE A 180 -29.56 13.90 7.96
CA ILE A 180 -30.24 15.19 7.80
C ILE A 180 -31.11 15.22 6.54
N PHE A 181 -30.58 14.77 5.40
CA PHE A 181 -31.25 14.94 4.11
C PHE A 181 -32.10 13.74 3.68
N TYR A 182 -31.72 12.53 4.09
CA TYR A 182 -32.35 11.29 3.62
C TYR A 182 -33.02 10.48 4.74
N GLY A 183 -32.93 10.94 6.00
CA GLY A 183 -33.47 10.21 7.16
C GLY A 183 -32.82 8.84 7.37
N ILE A 184 -31.64 8.60 6.79
CA ILE A 184 -30.95 7.30 6.90
C ILE A 184 -30.19 7.28 8.21
N ASP A 185 -30.61 6.44 9.14
CA ASP A 185 -30.01 6.36 10.48
C ASP A 185 -28.59 5.78 10.49
N ARG A 186 -28.20 5.02 9.47
CA ARG A 186 -26.92 4.30 9.44
C ARG A 186 -26.34 4.21 8.03
N ILE A 187 -25.12 4.71 7.86
CA ILE A 187 -24.31 4.48 6.66
C ILE A 187 -23.21 3.48 6.97
N THR A 188 -22.94 2.57 6.04
CA THR A 188 -21.82 1.65 6.14
C THR A 188 -20.48 2.41 5.95
N LEU A 189 -19.43 1.95 6.61
CA LEU A 189 -18.09 2.55 6.50
C LEU A 189 -17.43 2.48 5.11
N PRO A 190 -17.58 1.40 4.31
CA PRO A 190 -16.75 1.21 3.11
C PRO A 190 -16.83 2.31 2.04
N PRO A 191 -18.00 2.89 1.71
CA PRO A 191 -18.08 3.98 0.74
C PRO A 191 -17.17 5.17 1.10
N ALA A 192 -17.09 5.52 2.39
CA ALA A 192 -16.23 6.61 2.86
C ALA A 192 -14.75 6.30 2.63
N PHE A 193 -14.32 5.08 2.97
CA PHE A 193 -12.94 4.62 2.79
C PHE A 193 -12.58 4.51 1.30
N LEU A 194 -13.48 3.99 0.46
CA LEU A 194 -13.26 3.93 -0.98
C LEU A 194 -13.11 5.33 -1.60
N LEU A 195 -13.95 6.30 -1.20
CA LEU A 195 -13.83 7.68 -1.69
C LEU A 195 -12.53 8.35 -1.23
N ALA A 196 -12.08 8.06 -0.01
CA ALA A 196 -10.84 8.61 0.54
C ALA A 196 -9.57 7.95 -0.02
N ALA A 197 -9.64 6.71 -0.54
CA ALA A 197 -8.49 5.96 -1.05
C ALA A 197 -7.70 6.67 -2.16
N PRO A 198 -8.29 7.16 -3.27
CA PRO A 198 -7.53 7.87 -4.30
C PRO A 198 -6.96 9.19 -3.80
N PHE A 199 -7.67 9.86 -2.88
CA PHE A 199 -7.17 11.09 -2.25
C PHE A 199 -5.92 10.79 -1.40
N ALA A 200 -5.96 9.75 -0.58
CA ALA A 200 -4.81 9.29 0.18
C ALA A 200 -3.65 8.86 -0.72
N LEU A 201 -3.91 8.12 -1.81
CA LEU A 201 -2.89 7.71 -2.79
C LEU A 201 -2.13 8.92 -3.38
N ILE A 202 -2.85 9.98 -3.77
CA ILE A 202 -2.26 11.13 -4.48
C ILE A 202 -1.66 12.15 -3.50
N PHE A 203 -2.32 12.41 -2.38
CA PHE A 203 -1.99 13.53 -1.49
C PHE A 203 -1.29 13.12 -0.19
N ALA A 204 -0.97 11.83 0.01
CA ALA A 204 -0.29 11.38 1.23
C ALA A 204 1.00 12.17 1.51
N THR A 205 1.90 12.27 0.53
CA THR A 205 3.21 12.92 0.74
C THR A 205 3.07 14.41 1.10
N PRO A 206 2.29 15.23 0.36
CA PRO A 206 2.00 16.60 0.78
C PRO A 206 1.41 16.71 2.19
N ILE A 207 0.41 15.88 2.52
CA ILE A 207 -0.28 15.92 3.81
C ILE A 207 0.70 15.58 4.95
N LEU A 208 1.43 14.48 4.81
CA LEU A 208 2.40 14.02 5.82
C LEU A 208 3.56 14.99 6.01
N THR A 209 3.96 15.69 4.93
CA THR A 209 4.99 16.73 4.99
C THR A 209 4.47 17.96 5.74
N ALA A 210 3.24 18.39 5.46
CA ALA A 210 2.63 19.55 6.12
C ALA A 210 2.44 19.37 7.63
N ILE A 211 2.25 18.12 8.09
CA ILE A 211 2.11 17.78 9.52
C ILE A 211 3.41 17.26 10.16
N HIS A 212 4.56 17.41 9.48
CA HIS A 212 5.89 16.99 9.95
C HIS A 212 6.03 15.49 10.31
N LEU A 213 5.20 14.62 9.74
CA LEU A 213 5.28 13.17 9.93
C LEU A 213 6.07 12.44 8.83
N SER A 214 6.40 13.13 7.73
CA SER A 214 7.11 12.54 6.60
C SER A 214 8.49 11.99 6.97
N SER A 215 9.21 12.61 7.92
CA SER A 215 10.54 12.16 8.35
C SER A 215 10.50 10.84 9.13
N ILE A 216 9.42 10.59 9.85
CA ILE A 216 9.22 9.39 10.69
C ILE A 216 8.78 8.20 9.82
N LEU A 217 8.08 8.46 8.71
CA LEU A 217 7.47 7.45 7.85
C LEU A 217 8.31 7.11 6.61
N LYS A 218 9.49 7.74 6.45
CA LYS A 218 10.48 7.33 5.45
C LYS A 218 11.04 5.97 5.85
N LEU A 219 10.64 4.95 5.09
CA LEU A 219 11.16 3.59 5.15
C LEU A 219 12.19 3.39 4.03
#